data_AF-A0A8E0RP07-F1
#
_entry.id   AF-A0A8E0RP07-F1
#
_cell.length_a   1.000
_cell.length_b   1.000
_cell.length_c   1.000
_cell.angle_alpha   90.00
_cell.angle_beta   90.00
_cell.angle_gamma   90.00
#
_symmetry.space_group_name_H-M   'P 1'
#
loop_
_entity.id
_entity.type
_entity.pdbx_description
1 polymer ?
#
loop_
_entity_poly.entity_id
_entity_poly.type
_entity_poly.pdbx_seq_one_letter_code
_entity_poly.pdbx_strand_id
1 'polypeptide(L)'
;MVAHRDPSNEYKIRIILPSREQLTLSYQNTSLVEDVFHETCELLNIGDRELFGLAVYSDDSFLFLNPSEKIMRIDFKVLALTGRPRWPCSGLRISLLNSSRTDRNPKSQSTFKFDEPLVYFRLRFYVPIHCLRDHSTKFAYYCQLRTNVLEYNLFCPVELYVQLAALGLQADMGNAPAMCVQPLQQGSEILPVYFNVSAYFPPKLLAEVDLSELVRMTLTSHVALHNMVSQVAVFWYIRTAMKKGSNFNMHLYSLPRLKQPRFAVWLGVTPDGLLVHQVNETAEFVS
;
A
#
# COMPACT_ATOMS: atom_id res chain seq x y z
N MET A 1 30.00 6.22 -31.47
CA MET A 1 30.10 7.50 -30.74
C MET A 1 29.58 7.26 -29.34
N VAL A 2 30.47 7.20 -28.35
CA VAL A 2 30.07 7.08 -26.94
C VAL A 2 29.60 8.46 -26.52
N ALA A 3 28.31 8.59 -26.21
CA ALA A 3 27.76 9.84 -25.71
C ALA A 3 28.43 10.16 -24.36
N HIS A 4 29.22 11.23 -24.33
CA HIS A 4 29.73 11.80 -23.09
C HIS A 4 28.53 12.16 -22.20
N ARG A 5 28.36 11.45 -21.08
CA ARG A 5 27.41 11.84 -20.03
C ARG A 5 28.02 13.03 -19.30
N ASP A 6 27.45 14.21 -19.52
CA ASP A 6 27.77 15.39 -18.73
C ASP A 6 27.14 15.22 -17.32
N PRO A 7 27.94 15.09 -16.25
CA PRO A 7 27.43 14.80 -14.91
C PRO A 7 26.64 15.98 -14.31
N SER A 8 26.64 17.14 -14.95
CA SER A 8 25.91 18.34 -14.50
C SER A 8 24.39 18.29 -14.76
N ASN A 9 23.91 17.32 -15.53
CA ASN A 9 22.51 17.23 -15.97
C ASN A 9 21.81 15.93 -15.53
N GLU A 10 22.41 15.21 -14.58
CA GLU A 10 21.88 13.98 -13.99
C GLU A 10 20.86 14.30 -12.89
N TYR A 11 19.67 13.71 -13.03
CA TYR A 11 18.53 13.91 -12.15
C TYR A 11 18.12 12.58 -11.53
N LYS A 12 18.32 12.44 -10.22
CA LYS A 12 18.00 11.21 -9.48
C LYS A 12 16.56 11.23 -9.03
N ILE A 13 15.83 10.15 -9.32
CA ILE A 13 14.43 9.99 -8.95
C ILE A 13 14.32 8.75 -8.07
N ARG A 14 13.63 8.91 -6.95
CA ARG A 14 13.28 7.81 -6.05
C ARG A 14 11.87 7.34 -6.34
N ILE A 15 11.73 6.04 -6.51
CA ILE A 15 10.50 5.36 -6.88
C ILE A 15 10.12 4.43 -5.73
N ILE A 16 8.96 4.66 -5.14
CA ILE A 16 8.34 3.72 -4.20
C ILE A 16 7.58 2.69 -5.00
N LEU A 17 7.98 1.43 -4.87
CA LEU A 17 7.36 0.29 -5.53
C LEU A 17 6.06 -0.13 -4.82
N PRO A 18 5.16 -0.89 -5.48
CA PRO A 18 3.97 -1.42 -4.82
C PRO A 18 4.29 -2.23 -3.56
N SER A 19 5.41 -2.96 -3.55
CA SER A 19 5.93 -3.72 -2.41
C SER A 19 6.38 -2.83 -1.22
N ARG A 20 6.38 -1.50 -1.39
CA ARG A 20 6.95 -0.48 -0.49
C ARG A 20 8.48 -0.47 -0.43
N GLU A 21 9.12 -1.25 -1.28
CA GLU A 21 10.56 -1.13 -1.52
C GLU A 21 10.87 0.15 -2.30
N GLN A 22 12.12 0.58 -2.24
CA GLN A 22 12.57 1.80 -2.89
C GLN A 22 13.57 1.47 -3.98
N LEU A 23 13.40 2.12 -5.12
CA LEU A 23 14.32 2.07 -6.26
C LEU A 23 14.74 3.51 -6.58
N THR A 24 16.04 3.76 -6.68
CA THR A 24 16.55 5.07 -7.10
C THR A 24 17.23 4.92 -8.45
N LEU A 25 16.78 5.70 -9.42
CA LEU A 25 17.28 5.69 -10.80
C LEU A 25 17.75 7.09 -11.21
N SER A 26 18.71 7.13 -12.12
CA SER A 26 19.33 8.37 -12.60
C SER A 26 18.95 8.63 -14.06
N TYR A 27 18.40 9.81 -14.33
CA TYR A 27 17.96 10.21 -15.67
C TYR A 27 18.56 11.54 -16.10
N GLN A 28 18.42 11.88 -17.37
CA GLN A 28 18.62 13.26 -17.80
C GLN A 28 17.37 14.07 -17.45
N ASN A 29 17.53 15.36 -17.14
CA ASN A 29 16.38 16.23 -16.86
C ASN A 29 15.40 16.34 -18.06
N THR A 30 15.87 16.08 -19.27
CA THR A 30 15.08 16.07 -20.52
C THR A 30 14.33 14.77 -20.76
N SER A 31 14.60 13.70 -20.00
CA SER A 31 13.91 12.41 -20.13
C SER A 31 12.43 12.57 -19.81
N LEU A 32 11.62 11.70 -20.42
CA LEU A 32 10.17 11.66 -20.21
C LEU A 32 9.84 10.84 -18.97
N VAL A 33 8.68 11.11 -18.38
CA VAL A 33 8.11 10.26 -17.32
C VAL A 33 7.94 8.82 -17.80
N GLU A 34 7.55 8.64 -19.06
CA GLU A 34 7.40 7.32 -19.69
C GLU A 34 8.72 6.52 -19.72
N ASP A 35 9.87 7.18 -19.91
CA ASP A 35 11.18 6.51 -19.90
C ASP A 35 11.46 5.89 -18.52
N VAL A 36 11.24 6.69 -17.46
CA VAL A 36 11.38 6.25 -16.06
C VAL A 36 10.45 5.09 -15.75
N PHE A 37 9.20 5.20 -16.24
CA PHE A 37 8.19 4.18 -16.04
C PHE A 37 8.54 2.86 -16.73
N HIS A 38 8.98 2.90 -17.99
CA HIS A 38 9.35 1.71 -18.75
C HIS A 38 10.54 0.97 -18.17
N GLU A 39 11.59 1.68 -17.77
CA GLU A 39 12.74 1.05 -17.10
C GLU A 39 12.32 0.41 -15.77
N THR A 40 11.44 1.07 -15.01
CA THR A 40 10.88 0.48 -13.78
C THR A 40 10.09 -0.80 -14.07
N CYS A 41 9.23 -0.82 -15.10
CA CYS A 41 8.51 -2.04 -15.50
C CYS A 41 9.44 -3.18 -15.90
N GLU A 42 10.55 -2.89 -16.58
CA GLU A 42 11.56 -3.88 -16.98
C GLU A 42 12.28 -4.47 -15.78
N LEU A 43 12.71 -3.63 -14.84
CA LEU A 43 13.35 -4.08 -13.60
C LEU A 43 12.41 -4.92 -12.72
N LEU A 44 11.10 -4.64 -12.75
CA LEU A 44 10.09 -5.41 -12.04
C LEU A 44 9.55 -6.61 -12.83
N ASN A 45 9.97 -6.80 -14.09
CA ASN A 45 9.46 -7.81 -15.00
C ASN A 45 7.92 -7.79 -15.12
N ILE A 46 7.33 -6.60 -15.26
CA ILE A 46 5.89 -6.37 -15.44
C ILE A 46 5.56 -6.29 -16.93
N GLY A 47 4.69 -7.20 -17.41
CA GLY A 47 4.25 -7.25 -18.81
C GLY A 47 3.04 -6.36 -19.11
N ASP A 48 2.11 -6.25 -18.17
CA ASP A 48 0.87 -5.47 -18.29
C ASP A 48 1.09 -3.98 -17.96
N ARG A 49 2.02 -3.34 -18.68
CA ARG A 49 2.50 -1.97 -18.42
C ARG A 49 1.36 -0.96 -18.41
N GLU A 50 0.39 -1.11 -19.31
CA GLU A 50 -0.77 -0.22 -19.46
C GLU A 50 -1.61 -0.09 -18.19
N LEU A 51 -1.54 -1.06 -17.27
CA LEU A 51 -2.30 -1.03 -16.02
C LEU A 51 -1.69 -0.11 -14.96
N PHE A 52 -0.44 0.29 -15.10
CA PHE A 52 0.32 1.02 -14.07
C PHE A 52 0.67 2.44 -14.52
N GLY A 53 1.20 3.22 -13.58
CA GLY A 53 1.77 4.53 -13.86
C GLY A 53 2.58 5.06 -12.69
N LEU A 54 3.33 6.13 -12.95
CA LEU A 54 4.00 6.89 -11.91
C LEU A 54 3.05 7.95 -11.37
N ALA A 55 3.01 8.08 -10.05
CA ALA A 55 2.19 9.05 -9.35
C ALA A 55 3.01 9.83 -8.32
N VAL A 56 2.54 11.01 -7.98
CA VAL A 56 2.99 11.79 -6.82
C VAL A 56 1.90 11.80 -5.76
N TYR A 57 2.30 11.92 -4.50
CA TYR A 57 1.35 12.07 -3.41
C TYR A 57 1.11 13.55 -3.13
N SER A 58 -0.14 14.01 -3.26
CA SER A 58 -0.57 15.41 -3.08
C SER A 58 -1.96 15.44 -2.45
N ASP A 59 -2.17 16.29 -1.44
CA ASP A 59 -3.47 16.55 -0.82
C ASP A 59 -4.22 15.26 -0.42
N ASP A 60 -3.53 14.41 0.34
CA ASP A 60 -4.00 13.10 0.80
C ASP A 60 -4.35 12.08 -0.31
N SER A 61 -3.96 12.33 -1.56
CA SER A 61 -4.27 11.46 -2.71
C SER A 61 -3.08 11.26 -3.65
N PHE A 62 -3.20 10.30 -4.57
CA PHE A 62 -2.18 10.04 -5.58
C PHE A 62 -2.59 10.59 -6.95
N LEU A 63 -1.76 11.45 -7.51
CA LEU A 63 -1.95 12.04 -8.84
C LEU A 63 -0.99 11.40 -9.83
N PHE A 64 -1.53 10.77 -10.87
CA PHE A 64 -0.72 10.15 -11.91
C PHE A 64 -0.07 11.22 -12.79
N LEU A 65 1.24 11.08 -12.99
CA LEU A 65 2.03 11.91 -13.88
C LEU A 65 1.66 11.63 -15.34
N ASN A 66 1.73 12.67 -16.18
CA ASN A 66 1.54 12.52 -17.61
C ASN A 66 2.78 11.84 -18.22
N PRO A 67 2.65 10.67 -18.89
CA PRO A 67 3.79 9.95 -19.46
C PRO A 67 4.62 10.79 -20.45
N SER A 68 3.95 11.67 -21.21
CA SER A 68 4.60 12.52 -22.22
C SER A 68 5.25 13.78 -21.65
N GLU A 69 5.19 14.01 -20.33
CA GLU A 69 5.81 15.17 -19.70
C GLU A 69 7.30 14.93 -19.47
N LYS A 70 8.10 15.99 -19.62
CA LYS A 70 9.53 15.94 -19.27
C LYS A 70 9.72 16.09 -17.78
N ILE A 71 10.67 15.35 -17.22
CA ILE A 71 11.00 15.38 -15.79
C ILE A 71 11.28 16.81 -15.30
N MET A 72 12.05 17.59 -16.07
CA MET A 72 12.38 18.99 -15.72
C MET A 72 11.17 19.93 -15.60
N ARG A 73 10.02 19.58 -16.20
CA ARG A 73 8.81 20.41 -16.18
C ARG A 73 7.92 20.11 -14.97
N ILE A 74 8.22 19.04 -14.24
CA ILE A 74 7.46 18.64 -13.06
C ILE A 74 8.08 19.33 -11.84
N ASP A 75 7.29 20.18 -11.18
CA ASP A 75 7.68 20.74 -9.90
C ASP A 75 7.35 19.76 -8.76
N PHE A 76 8.27 18.82 -8.55
CA PHE A 76 8.17 17.84 -7.46
C PHE A 76 8.17 18.47 -6.07
N LYS A 77 8.70 19.69 -5.91
CA LYS A 77 8.68 20.37 -4.60
C LYS A 77 7.27 20.85 -4.29
N VAL A 78 6.61 21.50 -5.23
CA VAL A 78 5.21 21.92 -5.05
C VAL A 78 4.32 20.72 -4.79
N LEU A 79 4.51 19.63 -5.55
CA LEU A 79 3.71 18.41 -5.41
C LEU A 79 4.00 17.62 -4.12
N ALA A 80 5.19 17.73 -3.53
CA ALA A 80 5.54 17.05 -2.27
C ALA A 80 5.22 17.88 -1.01
N LEU A 81 4.97 19.19 -1.16
CA LEU A 81 4.59 20.07 -0.05
C LEU A 81 3.12 19.94 0.35
N THR A 82 2.29 19.34 -0.51
CA THR A 82 0.84 19.19 -0.33
C THR A 82 0.44 17.91 0.41
N GLY A 83 1.40 17.07 0.82
CA GLY A 83 1.11 15.94 1.71
C GLY A 83 2.26 14.93 1.82
N ARG A 84 2.35 14.22 2.94
CA ARG A 84 3.15 12.99 3.06
C ARG A 84 2.23 11.81 3.34
N PRO A 85 2.40 10.65 2.69
CA PRO A 85 1.57 9.49 3.00
C PRO A 85 1.82 9.05 4.45
N ARG A 86 0.77 8.53 5.10
CA ARG A 86 0.74 8.22 6.53
C ARG A 86 1.68 7.09 7.01
N TRP A 87 2.55 6.57 6.15
CA TRP A 87 3.41 5.41 6.45
C TRP A 87 4.87 5.81 6.63
N PRO A 88 5.63 5.12 7.51
CA PRO A 88 7.09 5.18 7.49
C PRO A 88 7.60 4.50 6.21
N CYS A 89 8.41 5.20 5.41
CA CYS A 89 9.03 4.66 4.19
C CYS A 89 10.14 3.61 4.47
N SER A 90 10.04 2.85 5.55
CA SER A 90 11.00 1.81 5.95
C SER A 90 10.44 0.43 5.59
N GLY A 91 10.83 -0.05 4.41
CA GLY A 91 10.60 -1.44 4.00
C GLY A 91 11.30 -2.43 4.95
N LEU A 92 10.63 -3.55 5.17
CA LEU A 92 11.00 -4.70 6.01
C LEU A 92 12.50 -5.09 5.97
N ARG A 93 13.22 -4.83 7.09
CA ARG A 93 14.28 -5.72 7.62
C ARG A 93 14.27 -5.71 9.15
N ILE A 94 14.47 -6.90 9.69
CA ILE A 94 14.49 -7.30 11.10
C ILE A 94 15.55 -6.53 11.90
N SER A 95 15.19 -6.10 13.11
CA SER A 95 16.07 -6.22 14.27
C SER A 95 15.25 -6.47 15.54
N LEU A 96 15.08 -7.76 15.84
CA LEU A 96 15.02 -8.19 17.24
C LEU A 96 16.31 -7.70 17.91
N LEU A 97 16.19 -6.82 18.90
CA LEU A 97 17.07 -6.73 20.08
C LEU A 97 16.55 -5.64 21.03
N ASN A 98 16.15 -6.10 22.21
CA ASN A 98 16.15 -5.45 23.52
C ASN A 98 15.32 -4.18 23.77
N SER A 99 14.26 -4.44 24.53
CA SER A 99 13.73 -3.56 25.58
C SER A 99 14.84 -2.83 26.36
N SER A 100 14.83 -1.52 26.30
CA SER A 100 14.94 -0.68 27.50
C SER A 100 14.23 0.66 27.26
N ARG A 101 13.19 0.88 28.07
CA ARG A 101 12.46 2.14 28.19
C ARG A 101 13.42 3.26 28.56
N THR A 102 13.37 4.38 27.84
CA THR A 102 13.49 5.70 28.45
C THR A 102 12.54 6.69 27.78
N ASP A 103 11.61 7.20 28.56
CA ASP A 103 10.79 8.39 28.29
C ASP A 103 11.68 9.60 27.98
N ARG A 104 11.54 10.22 26.80
CA ARG A 104 11.82 11.65 26.56
C ARG A 104 10.96 12.21 25.41
N ASN A 105 9.98 13.03 25.79
CA ASN A 105 9.42 14.23 25.14
C ASN A 105 9.39 14.29 23.58
N PRO A 106 8.23 14.58 22.93
CA PRO A 106 8.13 14.66 21.47
C PRO A 106 8.76 15.97 20.97
N LYS A 107 10.09 15.98 20.80
CA LYS A 107 10.76 17.01 20.01
C LYS A 107 10.41 16.75 18.55
N SER A 108 9.71 17.72 17.96
CA SER A 108 9.55 17.97 16.52
C SER A 108 10.34 17.01 15.64
N GLN A 109 9.64 16.04 15.03
CA GLN A 109 10.25 15.10 14.09
C GLN A 109 11.10 15.87 13.09
N SER A 110 12.40 15.58 13.10
CA SER A 110 13.38 16.17 12.22
C SER A 110 12.90 16.03 10.78
N THR A 111 12.78 17.17 10.10
CA THR A 111 12.49 17.25 8.68
C THR A 111 13.62 16.57 7.91
N PHE A 112 13.49 15.28 7.62
CA PHE A 112 14.29 14.62 6.59
C PHE A 112 13.90 15.25 5.25
N LYS A 113 14.68 16.26 4.83
CA LYS A 113 14.69 16.79 3.48
C LYS A 113 15.42 15.76 2.62
N PHE A 114 14.68 15.12 1.71
CA PHE A 114 15.30 14.37 0.64
C PHE A 114 15.49 15.33 -0.53
N ASP A 115 16.72 15.44 -1.04
CA ASP A 115 17.02 16.31 -2.18
C ASP A 115 16.50 15.73 -3.52
N GLU A 116 16.16 14.45 -3.54
CA GLU A 116 15.69 13.73 -4.71
C GLU A 116 14.15 13.67 -4.75
N PRO A 117 13.52 13.93 -5.91
CA PRO A 117 12.09 13.70 -6.12
C PRO A 117 11.65 12.29 -5.77
N LEU A 118 10.45 12.21 -5.18
CA LEU A 118 9.81 10.96 -4.81
C LEU A 118 8.56 10.75 -5.68
N VAL A 119 8.53 9.63 -6.39
CA VAL A 119 7.37 9.16 -7.15
C VAL A 119 6.97 7.76 -6.67
N TYR A 120 5.75 7.37 -6.99
CA TYR A 120 5.15 6.10 -6.60
C TYR A 120 4.76 5.33 -7.85
N PHE A 121 5.27 4.12 -7.99
CA PHE A 121 4.80 3.18 -9.00
C PHE A 121 3.50 2.55 -8.50
N ARG A 122 2.38 2.85 -9.15
CA ARG A 122 1.04 2.46 -8.69
C ARG A 122 0.22 1.84 -9.80
N LEU A 123 -0.71 0.97 -9.42
CA LEU A 123 -1.73 0.49 -10.33
C LEU A 123 -2.65 1.65 -10.68
N ARG A 124 -2.83 1.94 -11.96
CA ARG A 124 -3.67 3.00 -12.50
C ARG A 124 -5.05 2.48 -12.88
N PHE A 125 -5.13 1.33 -13.54
CA PHE A 125 -6.39 0.75 -14.01
C PHE A 125 -6.64 -0.61 -13.38
N TYR A 126 -7.73 -0.71 -12.62
CA TYR A 126 -8.20 -1.95 -12.05
C TYR A 126 -8.95 -2.75 -13.13
N VAL A 127 -8.45 -3.95 -13.43
CA VAL A 127 -9.07 -4.89 -14.37
C VAL A 127 -9.39 -6.23 -13.69
N PRO A 128 -10.34 -7.04 -14.20
CA PRO A 128 -10.63 -8.37 -13.69
C PRO A 128 -9.37 -9.26 -13.60
N ILE A 129 -9.31 -10.14 -12.61
CA ILE A 129 -8.12 -10.98 -12.33
C ILE A 129 -7.68 -11.85 -13.52
N HIS A 130 -8.62 -12.28 -14.37
CA HIS A 130 -8.32 -13.10 -15.55
C HIS A 130 -7.62 -12.32 -16.67
N CYS A 131 -7.58 -10.99 -16.59
CA CYS A 131 -6.82 -10.12 -17.49
C CYS A 131 -5.34 -9.98 -17.07
N LEU A 132 -4.96 -10.38 -15.86
CA LEU A 132 -3.60 -10.25 -15.35
C LEU A 132 -2.74 -11.41 -15.87
N ARG A 133 -1.79 -11.13 -16.78
CA ARG A 133 -1.06 -12.16 -17.51
C ARG A 133 0.04 -12.78 -16.65
N ASP A 134 1.02 -11.98 -16.23
CA ASP A 134 2.22 -12.48 -15.58
C ASP A 134 2.11 -12.50 -14.05
N HIS A 135 3.10 -13.09 -13.39
CA HIS A 135 3.16 -13.19 -11.93
C HIS A 135 3.51 -11.85 -11.27
N SER A 136 4.43 -11.08 -11.85
CA SER A 136 4.88 -9.80 -11.32
C SER A 136 3.74 -8.79 -11.30
N THR A 137 2.92 -8.74 -12.36
CA THR A 137 1.69 -7.94 -12.44
C THR A 137 0.71 -8.34 -11.34
N LYS A 138 0.43 -9.63 -11.15
CA LYS A 138 -0.46 -10.10 -10.07
C LYS A 138 0.08 -9.69 -8.71
N PHE A 139 1.39 -9.85 -8.49
CA PHE A 139 2.02 -9.45 -7.23
C PHE A 139 1.94 -7.94 -6.98
N ALA A 140 2.21 -7.11 -8.00
CA ALA A 140 2.05 -5.66 -7.90
C ALA A 140 0.59 -5.25 -7.61
N TYR A 141 -0.38 -5.91 -8.25
CA TYR A 141 -1.81 -5.71 -7.99
C TYR A 141 -2.20 -6.09 -6.55
N TYR A 142 -1.70 -7.23 -6.06
CA TYR A 142 -1.86 -7.67 -4.67
C TYR A 142 -1.32 -6.63 -3.68
N CYS A 143 -0.11 -6.13 -3.91
CA CYS A 143 0.50 -5.09 -3.08
C CYS A 143 -0.31 -3.77 -3.08
N GLN A 144 -0.86 -3.39 -4.23
CA GLN A 144 -1.76 -2.24 -4.32
C GLN A 144 -3.03 -2.44 -3.48
N LEU A 145 -3.72 -3.58 -3.64
CA LEU A 145 -4.95 -3.86 -2.89
C LEU A 145 -4.69 -3.91 -1.38
N ARG A 146 -3.55 -4.49 -0.95
CA ARG A 146 -3.11 -4.43 0.45
C ARG A 146 -2.96 -3.02 0.97
N THR A 147 -2.36 -2.15 0.16
CA THR A 147 -2.24 -0.74 0.52
C THR A 147 -3.62 -0.12 0.71
N ASN A 148 -4.57 -0.38 -0.19
CA ASN A 148 -5.94 0.13 -0.08
C ASN A 148 -6.67 -0.41 1.18
N VAL A 149 -6.51 -1.71 1.49
CA VAL A 149 -7.08 -2.35 2.70
C VAL A 149 -6.62 -1.66 3.98
N LEU A 150 -5.37 -1.24 4.01
CA LEU A 150 -4.77 -0.57 5.15
C LEU A 150 -5.09 0.93 5.22
N GLU A 151 -5.31 1.59 4.07
CA GLU A 151 -5.41 3.06 3.98
C GLU A 151 -6.84 3.60 3.92
N TYR A 152 -7.76 2.92 3.24
CA TYR A 152 -9.02 3.55 2.85
C TYR A 152 -9.97 3.79 4.01
N ASN A 153 -9.83 3.05 5.12
CA ASN A 153 -10.65 3.18 6.33
C ASN A 153 -12.17 3.14 6.06
N LEU A 154 -12.57 2.60 4.91
CA LEU A 154 -13.96 2.34 4.55
C LEU A 154 -14.44 1.11 5.31
N PHE A 155 -15.73 1.11 5.67
CA PHE A 155 -16.32 0.02 6.44
C PHE A 155 -16.27 -1.30 5.66
N CYS A 156 -15.77 -2.35 6.31
CA CYS A 156 -15.79 -3.73 5.82
C CYS A 156 -16.00 -4.68 7.01
N PRO A 157 -16.70 -5.82 6.83
CA PRO A 157 -16.84 -6.82 7.88
C PRO A 157 -15.48 -7.34 8.36
N VAL A 158 -15.37 -7.62 9.66
CA VAL A 158 -14.12 -8.11 10.28
C VAL A 158 -13.66 -9.42 9.65
N GLU A 159 -14.60 -10.29 9.28
CA GLU A 159 -14.34 -11.58 8.64
C GLU A 159 -13.61 -11.41 7.30
N LEU A 160 -13.93 -10.36 6.53
CA LEU A 160 -13.23 -10.07 5.28
C LEU A 160 -11.78 -9.63 5.54
N TYR A 161 -11.55 -8.80 6.56
CA TYR A 161 -10.20 -8.42 6.96
C TYR A 161 -9.39 -9.63 7.42
N VAL A 162 -9.97 -10.50 8.23
CA VAL A 162 -9.34 -11.76 8.69
C VAL A 162 -8.98 -12.65 7.50
N GLN A 163 -9.89 -12.81 6.54
CA GLN A 163 -9.65 -13.61 5.34
C GLN A 163 -8.50 -13.04 4.50
N LEU A 164 -8.50 -11.72 4.27
CA LEU A 164 -7.44 -11.05 3.53
C LEU A 164 -6.09 -11.12 4.28
N ALA A 165 -6.08 -10.93 5.60
CA ALA A 165 -4.88 -11.02 6.41
C ALA A 165 -4.28 -12.44 6.38
N ALA A 166 -5.10 -13.49 6.50
CA ALA A 166 -4.64 -14.87 6.41
C ALA A 166 -4.04 -15.19 5.02
N LEU A 167 -4.71 -14.78 3.95
CA LEU A 167 -4.18 -14.92 2.59
C LEU A 167 -2.89 -14.14 2.38
N GLY A 168 -2.80 -12.92 2.94
CA GLY A 168 -1.59 -12.10 2.87
C GLY A 168 -0.43 -12.72 3.64
N LEU A 169 -0.68 -13.27 4.83
CA LEU A 169 0.33 -13.99 5.61
C LEU A 169 0.84 -15.22 4.86
N GLN A 170 -0.07 -16.00 4.26
CA GLN A 170 0.31 -17.16 3.45
C GLN A 170 1.12 -16.76 2.21
N ALA A 171 0.77 -15.63 1.57
CA ALA A 171 1.50 -15.10 0.42
C ALA A 171 2.91 -14.61 0.79
N ASP A 172 3.04 -13.90 1.91
CA ASP A 172 4.28 -13.23 2.31
C ASP A 172 5.25 -14.16 3.07
N MET A 173 4.72 -15.06 3.92
CA MET A 173 5.48 -15.84 4.90
C MET A 173 5.34 -17.36 4.72
N GLY A 174 4.40 -17.84 3.90
CA GLY A 174 4.06 -19.25 3.78
C GLY A 174 3.25 -19.76 4.97
N ASN A 175 3.34 -21.07 5.25
CA ASN A 175 2.52 -21.73 6.28
C ASN A 175 2.66 -21.11 7.67
N ALA A 176 1.54 -21.09 8.42
CA ALA A 176 1.53 -20.70 9.83
C ALA A 176 2.61 -21.46 10.65
N PRO A 177 3.36 -20.77 11.53
CA PRO A 177 4.41 -21.42 12.32
C PRO A 177 3.88 -22.53 13.23
N ALA A 178 4.59 -23.66 13.30
CA ALA A 178 4.20 -24.81 14.11
C ALA A 178 4.02 -24.46 15.61
N MET A 179 4.81 -23.50 16.11
CA MET A 179 4.72 -22.99 17.49
C MET A 179 3.37 -22.34 17.83
N CYS A 180 2.63 -21.87 16.82
CA CYS A 180 1.32 -21.24 16.98
C CYS A 180 0.18 -22.26 16.80
N VAL A 181 0.41 -23.29 15.99
CA VAL A 181 -0.60 -24.30 15.63
C VAL A 181 -0.96 -25.17 16.84
N GLN A 182 0.04 -25.63 17.60
CA GLN A 182 -0.19 -26.53 18.74
C GLN A 182 -1.04 -25.87 19.86
N PRO A 183 -0.72 -24.64 20.33
CA PRO A 183 -1.56 -23.97 21.32
C PRO A 183 -2.99 -23.70 20.83
N LEU A 184 -3.17 -23.40 19.55
CA LEU A 184 -4.51 -23.20 18.96
C LEU A 184 -5.33 -24.49 19.02
N GLN A 185 -4.74 -25.63 18.64
CA GLN A 185 -5.42 -26.92 18.69
C GLN A 185 -5.75 -27.39 20.12
N GLN A 186 -4.93 -26.97 21.09
CA GLN A 186 -5.14 -27.24 22.51
C GLN A 186 -6.13 -26.28 23.19
N GLY A 187 -6.66 -25.29 22.45
CA GLY A 187 -7.60 -24.31 22.99
C GLY A 187 -6.97 -23.33 23.98
N SER A 188 -5.67 -23.05 23.88
CA SER A 188 -4.99 -22.07 24.73
C SER A 188 -5.60 -20.68 24.55
N GLU A 189 -5.91 -20.01 25.66
CA GLU A 189 -6.42 -18.63 25.66
C GLU A 189 -5.37 -17.63 25.15
N ILE A 190 -4.10 -17.89 25.44
CA ILE A 190 -2.99 -17.02 25.04
C ILE A 190 -2.30 -17.66 23.84
N LEU A 191 -2.25 -16.92 22.73
CA LEU A 191 -1.53 -17.31 21.51
C LEU A 191 -0.27 -16.45 21.34
N PRO A 192 0.84 -17.03 20.84
CA PRO A 192 2.02 -16.26 20.53
C PRO A 192 1.75 -15.31 19.36
N VAL A 193 2.15 -14.05 19.51
CA VAL A 193 2.15 -13.08 18.40
C VAL A 193 3.26 -13.48 17.42
N TYR A 194 2.87 -13.89 16.21
CA TYR A 194 3.81 -14.39 15.20
C TYR A 194 3.92 -13.50 13.96
N PHE A 195 3.15 -12.41 13.90
CA PHE A 195 3.15 -11.45 12.81
C PHE A 195 2.89 -10.03 13.33
N ASN A 196 3.29 -9.02 12.54
CA ASN A 196 2.98 -7.63 12.83
C ASN A 196 1.53 -7.32 12.42
N VAL A 197 0.64 -7.19 13.40
CA VAL A 197 -0.81 -6.96 13.17
C VAL A 197 -1.07 -5.70 12.35
N SER A 198 -0.35 -4.60 12.62
CA SER A 198 -0.51 -3.32 11.91
C SER A 198 -0.04 -3.36 10.44
N ALA A 199 0.64 -4.44 10.02
CA ALA A 199 1.01 -4.64 8.62
C ALA A 199 -0.11 -5.30 7.78
N TYR A 200 -1.15 -5.84 8.43
CA TYR A 200 -2.25 -6.57 7.77
C TYR A 200 -3.64 -6.00 8.07
N PHE A 201 -3.77 -5.19 9.12
CA PHE A 201 -5.04 -4.60 9.54
C PHE A 201 -4.96 -3.07 9.63
N PRO A 202 -6.03 -2.35 9.22
CA PRO A 202 -6.05 -0.90 9.28
C PRO A 202 -6.12 -0.41 10.75
N PRO A 203 -5.49 0.74 11.09
CA PRO A 203 -5.47 1.26 12.45
C PRO A 203 -6.86 1.47 13.07
N LYS A 204 -7.84 1.88 12.25
CA LYS A 204 -9.22 2.09 12.70
C LYS A 204 -9.84 0.80 13.23
N LEU A 205 -9.68 -0.32 12.52
CA LEU A 205 -10.17 -1.62 12.97
C LEU A 205 -9.51 -2.03 14.29
N LEU A 206 -8.19 -1.85 14.39
CA LEU A 206 -7.42 -2.21 15.58
C LEU A 206 -7.81 -1.43 16.84
N ALA A 207 -8.41 -0.25 16.68
CA ALA A 207 -8.95 0.54 17.78
C ALA A 207 -10.35 0.09 18.25
N GLU A 208 -11.08 -0.66 17.41
CA GLU A 208 -12.49 -1.01 17.62
C GLU A 208 -12.70 -2.48 18.04
N VAL A 209 -11.73 -3.38 17.78
CA VAL A 209 -11.86 -4.83 18.02
C VAL A 209 -10.93 -5.34 19.12
N ASP A 210 -11.31 -6.47 19.73
CA ASP A 210 -10.39 -7.21 20.62
C ASP A 210 -9.25 -7.84 19.81
N LEU A 211 -8.03 -7.41 20.09
CA LEU A 211 -6.82 -7.85 19.41
C LEU A 211 -6.56 -9.35 19.61
N SER A 212 -6.87 -9.89 20.80
CA SER A 212 -6.66 -11.31 21.11
C SER A 212 -7.54 -12.19 20.23
N GLU A 213 -8.82 -11.85 20.13
CA GLU A 213 -9.77 -12.53 19.27
C GLU A 213 -9.42 -12.37 17.78
N LEU A 214 -9.05 -11.17 17.34
CA LEU A 214 -8.63 -10.93 15.95
C LEU A 214 -7.44 -11.80 15.55
N VAL A 215 -6.41 -11.89 16.40
CA VAL A 215 -5.22 -12.73 16.16
C VAL A 215 -5.61 -14.20 16.12
N ARG A 216 -6.50 -14.66 17.01
CA ARG A 216 -7.00 -16.04 17.04
C ARG A 216 -7.76 -16.41 15.77
N MET A 217 -8.70 -15.56 15.33
CA MET A 217 -9.44 -15.75 14.08
C MET A 217 -8.48 -15.82 12.88
N THR A 218 -7.51 -14.89 12.82
CA THR A 218 -6.51 -14.82 11.75
C THR A 218 -5.63 -16.06 11.71
N LEU A 219 -5.13 -16.52 12.86
CA LEU A 219 -4.34 -17.75 12.93
C LEU A 219 -5.17 -18.96 12.50
N THR A 220 -6.43 -19.07 12.94
CA THR A 220 -7.33 -20.16 12.55
C THR A 220 -7.49 -20.21 11.03
N SER A 221 -7.76 -19.06 10.40
CA SER A 221 -7.85 -18.96 8.95
C SER A 221 -6.52 -19.25 8.25
N HIS A 222 -5.39 -18.79 8.79
CA HIS A 222 -4.06 -19.01 8.21
C HIS A 222 -3.66 -20.50 8.26
N VAL A 223 -3.95 -21.21 9.36
CA VAL A 223 -3.74 -22.66 9.48
C VAL A 223 -4.57 -23.43 8.44
N ALA A 224 -5.79 -22.97 8.12
CA ALA A 224 -6.62 -23.59 7.09
C ALA A 224 -6.03 -23.46 5.67
N LEU A 225 -5.07 -22.56 5.44
CA LEU A 225 -4.36 -22.38 4.17
C LEU A 225 -3.09 -23.24 4.06
N HIS A 226 -2.87 -24.19 4.97
CA HIS A 226 -1.68 -25.02 4.99
C HIS A 226 -1.40 -25.67 3.62
N ASN A 227 -0.14 -25.59 3.19
CA ASN A 227 0.37 -26.03 1.88
C ASN A 227 -0.15 -25.25 0.65
N MET A 228 -0.86 -24.15 0.85
CA MET A 228 -1.15 -23.21 -0.22
C MET A 228 0.13 -22.47 -0.62
N VAL A 229 0.54 -22.57 -1.88
CA VAL A 229 1.71 -21.83 -2.39
C VAL A 229 1.42 -20.33 -2.48
N SER A 230 2.46 -19.51 -2.31
CA SER A 230 2.36 -18.03 -2.28
C SER A 230 1.60 -17.45 -3.49
N GLN A 231 1.86 -17.95 -4.70
CA GLN A 231 1.18 -17.47 -5.92
C GLN A 231 -0.35 -17.71 -5.90
N VAL A 232 -0.77 -18.84 -5.31
CA VAL A 232 -2.19 -19.18 -5.17
C VAL A 232 -2.82 -18.31 -4.09
N ALA A 233 -2.11 -18.06 -2.97
CA ALA A 233 -2.57 -17.12 -1.95
C ALA A 233 -2.74 -15.69 -2.50
N VAL A 234 -1.79 -15.21 -3.31
CA VAL A 234 -1.89 -13.94 -4.06
C VAL A 234 -3.13 -13.92 -4.95
N PHE A 235 -3.37 -14.98 -5.74
CA PHE A 235 -4.56 -15.08 -6.58
C PHE A 235 -5.86 -14.98 -5.77
N TRP A 236 -5.97 -15.74 -4.68
CA TRP A 236 -7.16 -15.71 -3.83
C TRP A 236 -7.33 -14.38 -3.09
N TYR A 237 -6.22 -13.73 -2.70
CA TYR A 237 -6.26 -12.40 -2.10
C TYR A 237 -6.88 -11.41 -3.08
N ILE A 238 -6.33 -11.32 -4.30
CA ILE A 238 -6.82 -10.42 -5.35
C ILE A 238 -8.30 -10.70 -5.63
N ARG A 239 -8.66 -11.97 -5.84
CA ARG A 239 -10.05 -12.37 -6.12
C ARG A 239 -11.01 -11.97 -4.99
N THR A 240 -10.58 -12.08 -3.73
CA THR A 240 -11.38 -11.75 -2.55
C THR A 240 -11.54 -10.24 -2.39
N ALA A 241 -10.44 -9.49 -2.50
CA ALA A 241 -10.42 -8.04 -2.39
C ALA A 241 -11.11 -7.33 -3.57
N MET A 242 -11.28 -7.99 -4.71
CA MET A 242 -12.00 -7.48 -5.88
C MET A 242 -13.47 -7.84 -5.95
N LYS A 243 -14.00 -8.60 -4.97
CA LYS A 243 -15.41 -9.01 -4.98
C LYS A 243 -16.31 -7.77 -5.10
N LYS A 244 -17.39 -7.88 -5.88
CA LYS A 244 -18.34 -6.78 -6.08
C LYS A 244 -18.82 -6.24 -4.72
N GLY A 245 -18.75 -4.92 -4.53
CA GLY A 245 -19.03 -4.26 -3.25
C GLY A 245 -17.85 -4.18 -2.28
N SER A 246 -16.67 -4.70 -2.64
CA SER A 246 -15.44 -4.48 -1.90
C SER A 246 -15.00 -3.03 -2.02
N ASN A 247 -14.63 -2.44 -0.88
CA ASN A 247 -14.15 -1.08 -0.79
C ASN A 247 -12.65 -0.94 -1.15
N PHE A 248 -11.99 -1.98 -1.65
CA PHE A 248 -10.54 -1.98 -1.88
C PHE A 248 -10.14 -1.91 -3.36
N ASN A 249 -11.03 -2.28 -4.28
CA ASN A 249 -10.74 -2.35 -5.72
C ASN A 249 -11.10 -1.05 -6.46
N MET A 250 -10.51 0.05 -6.02
CA MET A 250 -10.81 1.38 -6.53
C MET A 250 -9.67 2.35 -6.23
N HIS A 251 -9.66 3.51 -6.87
CA HIS A 251 -8.95 4.68 -6.36
C HIS A 251 -9.89 5.50 -5.49
N LEU A 252 -9.37 6.04 -4.39
CA LEU A 252 -10.16 6.82 -3.46
C LEU A 252 -9.57 8.22 -3.33
N TYR A 253 -10.39 9.24 -3.59
CA TYR A 253 -9.98 10.64 -3.58
C TYR A 253 -10.84 11.43 -2.59
N SER A 254 -10.19 12.15 -1.67
CA SER A 254 -10.90 13.10 -0.80
C SER A 254 -11.36 14.28 -1.64
N LEU A 255 -12.64 14.64 -1.55
CA LEU A 255 -13.18 15.82 -2.21
C LEU A 255 -13.14 17.03 -1.26
N PRO A 256 -12.84 18.24 -1.77
CA PRO A 256 -12.97 19.45 -0.98
C PRO A 256 -14.37 19.58 -0.39
N ARG A 257 -14.46 19.98 0.88
CA ARG A 257 -15.76 20.19 1.53
C ARG A 257 -16.56 21.24 0.75
N LEU A 258 -17.76 20.86 0.33
CA LEU A 258 -18.70 21.79 -0.26
C LEU A 258 -19.19 22.76 0.82
N LYS A 259 -19.50 24.00 0.44
CA LYS A 259 -20.03 25.02 1.38
C LYS A 259 -21.31 24.53 2.08
N GLN A 260 -22.07 23.66 1.42
CA GLN A 260 -23.13 22.81 1.96
C GLN A 260 -23.18 21.53 1.13
N PRO A 261 -23.34 20.32 1.72
CA PRO A 261 -23.53 19.97 3.14
C PRO A 261 -22.23 19.83 3.98
N ARG A 262 -22.35 19.75 5.32
CA ARG A 262 -21.23 19.73 6.32
C ARG A 262 -20.52 18.38 6.49
N PHE A 263 -20.52 17.49 5.50
CA PHE A 263 -19.82 16.20 5.59
C PHE A 263 -18.68 16.12 4.58
N ALA A 264 -17.61 15.42 4.95
CA ALA A 264 -16.56 15.08 4.01
C ALA A 264 -17.04 13.96 3.09
N VAL A 265 -16.64 14.02 1.82
CA VAL A 265 -17.00 13.04 0.80
C VAL A 265 -15.73 12.51 0.17
N TRP A 266 -15.68 11.19 0.00
CA TRP A 266 -14.63 10.54 -0.76
C TRP A 266 -15.23 9.98 -2.05
N LEU A 267 -14.56 10.26 -3.17
CA LEU A 267 -14.90 9.75 -4.48
C LEU A 267 -14.14 8.45 -4.73
N GLY A 268 -14.87 7.35 -4.90
CA GLY A 268 -14.34 6.07 -5.33
C GLY A 268 -14.41 5.95 -6.85
N VAL A 269 -13.28 5.79 -7.51
CA VAL A 269 -13.19 5.49 -8.95
C VAL A 269 -12.93 3.98 -9.10
N THR A 270 -13.96 3.25 -9.53
CA THR A 270 -13.95 1.79 -9.66
C THR A 270 -13.95 1.38 -11.13
N PRO A 271 -13.65 0.10 -11.46
CA PRO A 271 -13.84 -0.42 -12.82
C PRO A 271 -15.28 -0.26 -13.34
N ASP A 272 -16.26 -0.28 -12.45
CA ASP A 272 -17.70 -0.25 -12.78
C ASP A 272 -18.26 1.19 -12.83
N GLY A 273 -17.44 2.21 -12.53
CA GLY A 273 -17.85 3.61 -12.50
C GLY A 273 -17.50 4.32 -11.18
N LEU A 274 -18.27 5.35 -10.85
CA LEU A 274 -18.01 6.24 -9.71
C LEU A 274 -18.89 5.88 -8.50
N LEU A 275 -18.28 5.88 -7.31
CA LEU A 275 -18.93 5.71 -6.01
C LEU A 275 -18.71 6.95 -5.15
N VAL A 276 -19.67 7.27 -4.31
CA VAL A 276 -19.60 8.40 -3.37
C VAL A 276 -19.72 7.85 -1.96
N HIS A 277 -18.69 8.07 -1.14
CA HIS A 277 -18.64 7.66 0.26
C HIS A 277 -18.75 8.88 1.16
N GLN A 278 -19.75 8.89 2.04
CA GLN A 278 -19.85 9.88 3.10
C GLN A 278 -18.91 9.48 4.24
N VAL A 279 -18.10 10.43 4.71
CA VAL A 279 -17.26 10.24 5.88
C VAL A 279 -17.88 10.96 7.06
N ASN A 280 -18.35 10.16 8.01
CA ASN A 280 -18.74 10.65 9.33
C ASN A 280 -17.47 10.78 10.15
N GLU A 281 -17.00 12.00 10.36
CA GLU A 281 -16.00 12.26 11.38
C GLU A 281 -16.64 11.91 12.72
N THR A 282 -16.22 10.80 13.32
CA THR A 282 -16.44 10.57 14.74
C THR A 282 -15.77 11.75 15.45
N ALA A 283 -16.59 12.52 16.15
CA ALA A 283 -16.26 13.77 16.81
C ALA A 283 -14.84 13.79 17.38
N GLU A 284 -14.11 14.85 17.05
CA GLU A 284 -13.03 15.35 17.88
C GLU A 284 -13.53 15.41 19.34
N PHE A 285 -12.67 14.91 20.23
CA PHE A 285 -12.75 15.02 21.68
C PHE A 285 -13.55 16.25 22.15
N VAL A 286 -14.70 16.03 22.75
CA VAL A 286 -15.33 17.03 23.61
C VAL A 286 -14.88 16.73 25.04
N SER A 287 -13.85 17.51 25.45
CA SER A 287 -13.44 17.91 26.81
C SER A 287 -13.48 16.89 27.94
#